data_AF-B4IWX9-F1
#
_entry.id   AF-B4IWX9-F1
#
_cell.length_a   1.000
_cell.length_b   1.000
_cell.length_c   1.000
_cell.angle_alpha   90.00
_cell.angle_beta   90.00
_cell.angle_gamma   90.00
#
_symmetry.space_group_name_H-M   'P 1'
#
loop_
_entity.id
_entity.type
_entity.pdbx_description
1 polymer ?
#
loop_
_entity_poly.entity_id
_entity_poly.type
_entity_poly.pdbx_seq_one_letter_code
_entity_poly.pdbx_strand_id
1 'polypeptide(L)'
;MNINKLTVATRIPIGCTKYFSSIAQTELPASFVSEDEEYKSVSRDKSGLRQQHKNVLLETTPYNEAHSWIHLTEKYQRSLYGRYGGKSNVNPQICFGTITDRSETQKRQSITQPETVQQLLEKLRVSKAEKQAAIQERENGIQKKLEKLEQWKADLNAKVEKRRADAAAAIERKERLIEEVRRHFGFKVDARDERFKEMLEQKEKEDKRKQKEAKRKVKEDKMMAKLVKQSS
;
A
#
# COMPACT_ATOMS: atom_id res chain seq x y z
N MET A 1 28.68 14.78 25.51
CA MET A 1 27.45 15.04 26.27
C MET A 1 27.01 16.47 25.98
N ASN A 2 25.87 16.59 25.30
CA ASN A 2 25.27 17.84 24.84
C ASN A 2 24.66 18.63 26.00
N ILE A 3 25.04 19.90 26.17
CA ILE A 3 24.09 20.99 26.45
C ILE A 3 24.68 22.28 25.87
N ASN A 4 24.23 22.66 24.68
CA ASN A 4 24.53 23.97 24.10
C ASN A 4 23.85 25.05 24.96
N LYS A 5 24.64 25.74 25.79
CA LYS A 5 24.24 27.02 26.40
C LYS A 5 24.42 28.09 25.33
N LEU A 6 23.34 28.44 24.65
CA LEU A 6 23.29 29.64 23.82
C LEU A 6 23.45 30.86 24.74
N THR A 7 24.61 31.50 24.62
CA THR A 7 24.93 32.79 25.21
C THR A 7 23.99 33.86 24.70
N VAL A 8 23.38 34.58 25.64
CA VAL A 8 22.59 35.80 25.44
C VAL A 8 23.46 36.82 24.69
N ALA A 9 23.11 37.11 23.44
CA ALA A 9 23.68 38.21 22.69
C ALA A 9 23.18 39.52 23.31
N THR A 10 24.06 40.19 24.04
CA THR A 10 23.88 41.57 24.50
C THR A 10 23.65 42.48 23.29
N ARG A 11 22.54 43.21 23.32
CA ARG A 11 22.16 44.23 22.34
C ARG A 11 23.31 45.21 22.12
N ILE A 12 23.76 45.33 20.88
CA ILE A 12 24.68 46.37 20.43
C ILE A 12 23.92 47.71 20.52
N PRO A 13 24.43 48.73 21.23
CA PRO A 13 23.89 50.07 21.10
C PRO A 13 24.31 50.60 19.72
N ILE A 14 23.33 50.83 18.84
CA ILE A 14 23.56 51.48 17.55
C ILE A 14 23.99 52.92 17.84
N GLY A 15 25.30 53.16 17.76
CA GLY A 15 25.90 54.47 17.92
C GLY A 15 25.38 55.45 16.87
N CYS A 16 24.94 56.61 17.33
CA CYS A 16 24.61 57.75 16.48
C CYS A 16 25.92 58.28 15.86
N THR A 17 26.13 58.03 14.57
CA THR A 17 27.27 58.60 13.84
C THR A 17 27.06 60.11 13.69
N LYS A 18 27.74 60.90 14.52
CA LYS A 18 27.86 62.35 14.33
C LYS A 18 28.81 62.58 13.16
N TYR A 19 28.30 63.05 12.03
CA TYR A 19 29.11 63.64 10.98
C TYR A 19 29.75 64.90 11.54
N PHE A 20 31.06 64.87 11.76
CA PHE A 20 31.85 66.02 12.17
C PHE A 20 32.40 66.68 10.90
N SER A 21 31.76 67.75 10.41
CA SER A 21 32.36 68.60 9.37
C SER A 21 33.38 69.50 10.05
N SER A 22 34.67 69.18 9.90
CA SER A 22 35.81 69.87 10.52
C SER A 22 36.20 71.20 9.84
N ILE A 23 35.23 71.95 9.29
CA ILE A 23 35.49 73.23 8.62
C ILE A 23 34.43 74.24 9.08
N ALA A 24 34.74 74.94 10.17
CA ALA A 24 34.29 76.30 10.49
C ALA A 24 34.79 76.67 11.92
N GLN A 25 36.11 76.82 12.09
CA GLN A 25 36.65 77.59 13.21
C GLN A 25 36.81 79.03 12.73
N THR A 26 35.71 79.77 12.73
CA THR A 26 35.71 81.24 12.77
C THR A 26 34.99 81.59 14.06
N GLU A 27 35.72 82.19 14.99
CA GLU A 27 35.27 82.45 16.36
C GLU A 27 34.00 83.30 16.35
N LEU A 28 32.93 82.77 16.96
CA LEU A 28 31.71 83.51 17.23
C LEU A 28 31.86 84.26 18.57
N PRO A 29 31.40 85.52 18.66
CA PRO A 29 31.57 86.34 19.85
C PRO A 29 30.82 85.78 21.07
N ALA A 30 31.40 86.01 22.26
CA ALA A 30 30.99 85.49 23.57
C ALA A 30 29.67 86.08 24.12
N SER A 31 28.64 86.23 23.30
CA SER A 31 27.32 86.77 23.69
C SER A 31 26.16 85.79 23.48
N PHE A 32 26.41 84.51 23.22
CA PHE A 32 25.36 83.50 23.01
C PHE A 32 25.29 82.43 24.12
N VAL A 33 25.86 82.72 25.31
CA VAL A 33 25.64 81.85 26.48
C VAL A 33 24.38 82.31 27.19
N SER A 34 23.24 81.89 26.67
CA SER A 34 21.98 81.93 27.39
C SER A 34 21.20 80.65 27.12
N GLU A 35 20.99 79.93 28.22
CA GLU A 35 20.02 78.87 28.47
C GLU A 35 20.43 77.45 28.03
N ASP A 36 20.68 76.61 29.03
CA ASP A 36 20.76 75.15 28.93
C ASP A 36 19.40 74.60 28.45
N GLU A 37 19.11 74.73 27.15
CA GLU A 37 18.03 74.00 26.54
C GLU A 37 18.43 72.52 26.49
N GLU A 38 17.85 71.75 27.41
CA GLU A 38 17.91 70.30 27.42
C GLU A 38 17.39 69.77 26.07
N TYR A 39 18.30 69.53 25.12
CA TYR A 39 17.99 68.95 23.82
C TYR A 39 17.42 67.55 24.03
N LYS A 40 16.09 67.45 24.21
CA LYS A 40 15.36 66.20 24.09
C LYS A 40 15.64 65.67 22.71
N SER A 41 16.49 64.64 22.62
CA SER A 41 16.73 63.91 21.39
C SER A 41 15.39 63.30 20.95
N VAL A 42 14.66 64.00 20.09
CA VAL A 42 13.43 63.50 19.49
C VAL A 42 13.85 62.28 18.69
N SER A 43 13.58 61.09 19.24
CA SER A 43 13.82 59.82 18.56
C SER A 43 12.91 59.80 17.34
N ARG A 44 13.43 60.28 16.20
CA ARG A 44 12.71 60.28 14.93
C ARG A 44 12.70 58.84 14.44
N ASP A 45 11.53 58.23 14.49
CA ASP A 45 11.33 56.89 13.96
C ASP A 45 11.59 56.90 12.44
N LYS A 46 12.70 56.30 12.01
CA LYS A 46 13.08 56.19 10.60
C LYS A 46 12.52 54.93 9.93
N SER A 47 11.86 54.06 10.70
CA SER A 47 11.46 52.74 10.21
C SER A 47 10.33 52.82 9.17
N GLY A 48 9.52 53.88 9.21
CA GLY A 48 8.34 54.02 8.35
C GLY A 48 7.24 52.99 8.66
N LEU A 49 7.43 52.15 9.68
CA LEU A 49 6.41 51.20 10.12
C LEU A 49 5.30 51.94 10.85
N ARG A 50 4.07 51.47 10.64
CA ARG A 50 2.95 51.87 11.51
C ARG A 50 3.17 51.32 12.92
N GLN A 51 2.64 52.02 13.91
CA GLN A 51 2.78 51.66 15.33
C GLN A 51 2.38 50.20 15.59
N GLN A 52 1.36 49.68 14.91
CA GLN A 52 0.88 48.30 15.11
C GLN A 52 1.91 47.27 14.62
N HIS A 53 2.56 47.54 13.47
CA HIS A 53 3.61 46.67 12.94
C HIS A 53 4.87 46.74 13.81
N LYS A 54 5.16 47.91 14.37
CA LYS A 54 6.23 48.08 15.35
C LYS A 54 5.96 47.30 16.63
N ASN A 55 4.73 47.31 17.13
CA ASN A 55 4.33 46.52 18.29
C ASN A 55 4.50 45.02 18.03
N VAL A 56 4.11 44.53 16.85
CA VAL A 56 4.37 43.13 16.46
C VAL A 56 5.86 42.80 16.49
N LEU A 57 6.71 43.67 15.95
CA LEU A 57 8.17 43.48 15.96
C LEU A 57 8.76 43.46 17.38
N LEU A 58 8.15 44.24 18.29
CA LEU A 58 8.55 44.32 19.70
C LEU A 58 7.89 43.27 20.58
N GLU A 59 7.15 42.32 19.99
CA GLU A 59 6.38 41.29 20.71
C GLU A 59 5.40 41.89 21.75
N THR A 60 4.83 43.06 21.41
CA THR A 60 3.77 43.71 22.16
C THR A 60 2.44 43.66 21.41
N THR A 61 1.36 43.97 22.12
CA THR A 61 0.00 43.93 21.57
C THR A 61 -0.13 44.87 20.36
N PRO A 62 -0.51 44.36 19.17
CA PRO A 62 -0.49 45.15 17.95
C PRO A 62 -1.52 46.29 17.95
N TYR A 63 -2.72 46.01 18.48
CA TYR A 63 -3.83 46.96 18.51
C TYR A 63 -4.32 47.11 19.95
N ASN A 64 -4.52 48.35 20.38
CA ASN A 64 -5.17 48.66 21.67
C ASN A 64 -6.70 48.56 21.55
N GLU A 65 -7.25 48.88 20.37
CA GLU A 65 -8.68 48.88 20.08
C GLU A 65 -9.01 47.98 18.87
N ALA A 66 -10.24 47.48 18.80
CA ALA A 66 -10.70 46.65 17.68
C ALA A 66 -10.92 47.49 16.42
N HIS A 67 -10.02 47.37 15.44
CA HIS A 67 -10.11 48.07 14.15
C HIS A 67 -10.91 47.30 13.10
N SER A 68 -11.06 45.98 13.26
CA SER A 68 -11.80 45.12 12.35
C SER A 68 -12.73 44.19 13.12
N TRP A 69 -13.81 43.73 12.47
CA TRP A 69 -14.74 42.75 13.07
C TRP A 69 -14.03 41.46 13.50
N ILE A 70 -12.93 41.10 12.83
CA ILE A 70 -12.10 39.94 13.17
C ILE A 70 -11.53 40.09 14.59
N HIS A 71 -11.16 41.31 15.01
CA HIS A 71 -10.62 41.54 16.35
C HIS A 71 -11.66 41.32 17.46
N LEU A 72 -12.94 41.40 17.11
CA LEU A 72 -14.06 41.11 18.02
C LEU A 72 -14.35 39.61 18.14
N THR A 73 -13.83 38.79 17.22
CA THR A 73 -14.06 37.33 17.28
C THR A 73 -13.30 36.70 18.43
N GLU A 74 -13.91 35.71 19.07
CA GLU A 74 -13.25 34.93 20.13
C GLU A 74 -11.96 34.26 19.63
N LYS A 75 -11.94 33.83 18.36
CA LYS A 75 -10.75 33.22 17.74
C LYS A 75 -9.54 34.16 17.78
N TYR A 76 -9.73 35.42 17.40
CA TYR A 76 -8.65 36.41 17.45
C TYR A 76 -8.22 36.69 18.90
N GLN A 77 -9.18 36.88 19.80
CA GLN A 77 -8.91 37.14 21.22
C GLN A 77 -8.15 35.99 21.89
N ARG A 78 -8.53 34.73 21.62
CA ARG A 78 -7.80 33.53 22.08
C ARG A 78 -6.37 33.49 21.52
N SER A 79 -6.19 33.84 20.24
CA SER A 79 -4.85 33.90 19.64
C SER A 79 -3.99 35.01 20.23
N LEU A 80 -4.58 36.17 20.50
CA LEU A 80 -3.92 37.31 21.12
C LEU A 80 -3.47 36.98 22.54
N TYR A 81 -4.35 36.38 23.35
CA TYR A 81 -4.01 35.90 24.69
C TYR A 81 -2.95 34.80 24.65
N GLY A 82 -3.02 33.87 23.70
CA GLY A 82 -2.00 32.83 23.54
C GLY A 82 -0.60 33.37 23.20
N ARG A 83 -0.51 34.49 22.47
CA ARG A 83 0.79 35.10 22.09
C ARG A 83 1.34 36.04 23.15
N TYR A 84 0.49 36.90 23.72
CA TYR A 84 0.94 37.99 24.59
C TYR A 84 0.56 37.79 26.07
N GLY A 85 -0.19 36.72 26.39
CA GLY A 85 -0.62 36.40 27.74
C GLY A 85 -1.46 37.51 28.36
N GLY A 86 -1.27 37.75 29.66
CA GLY A 86 -1.98 38.79 30.41
C GLY A 86 -1.75 40.21 29.91
N LYS A 87 -0.69 40.48 29.13
CA LYS A 87 -0.44 41.81 28.53
C LYS A 87 -1.50 42.20 27.50
N SER A 88 -2.26 41.22 26.99
CA SER A 88 -3.35 41.43 26.02
C SER A 88 -4.63 42.01 26.61
N ASN A 89 -4.77 42.05 27.95
CA ASN A 89 -6.00 42.45 28.64
C ASN A 89 -7.26 41.70 28.18
N VAL A 90 -7.11 40.52 27.56
CA VAL A 90 -8.22 39.63 27.20
C VAL A 90 -8.56 38.74 28.39
N ASN A 91 -9.84 38.53 28.65
CA ASN A 91 -10.28 37.60 29.70
C ASN A 91 -9.87 36.14 29.32
N PRO A 92 -9.07 35.45 30.14
CA PRO A 92 -8.63 34.07 29.85
C PRO A 92 -9.77 33.06 29.78
N GLN A 93 -10.94 33.34 30.35
CA GLN A 93 -12.10 32.46 30.33
C GLN A 93 -12.55 32.10 28.90
N ILE A 94 -12.32 33.00 27.94
CA ILE A 94 -12.66 32.82 26.53
C ILE A 94 -11.96 31.58 25.94
N CYS A 95 -10.81 31.17 26.46
CA CYS A 95 -10.08 29.99 25.98
C CYS A 95 -10.79 28.66 26.24
N PHE A 96 -11.68 28.59 27.23
CA PHE A 96 -12.34 27.35 27.63
C PHE A 96 -13.72 27.12 26.99
N GLY A 97 -14.14 28.05 26.11
CA GLY A 97 -15.43 28.03 25.45
C GLY A 97 -16.62 28.19 26.40
N THR A 98 -17.81 28.32 25.82
CA THR A 98 -19.06 28.38 26.55
C THR A 98 -19.60 26.98 26.87
N ILE A 99 -20.60 26.90 27.75
CA ILE A 99 -21.28 25.62 28.05
C ILE A 99 -21.95 25.06 26.79
N THR A 100 -22.49 25.93 25.93
CA THR A 100 -23.10 25.54 24.66
C THR A 100 -22.07 24.90 23.72
N ASP A 101 -20.88 25.51 23.55
CA ASP A 101 -19.80 24.97 22.70
C ASP A 101 -19.36 23.57 23.15
N ARG A 102 -19.29 23.37 24.48
CA ARG A 102 -18.93 22.06 25.05
C ARG A 102 -19.99 21.01 24.75
N SER A 103 -21.27 21.37 24.88
CA SER A 103 -22.37 20.46 24.57
C SER A 103 -22.41 20.08 23.08
N GLU A 104 -22.14 21.03 22.18
CA GLU A 104 -22.05 20.78 20.73
C GLU A 104 -20.85 19.90 20.40
N THR A 105 -19.71 20.15 21.05
CA THR A 105 -18.51 19.33 20.90
C THR A 105 -18.77 17.89 21.34
N GLN A 106 -19.47 17.70 22.47
CA GLN A 106 -19.83 16.37 22.98
C GLN A 106 -20.80 15.65 22.03
N LYS A 107 -21.82 16.34 21.50
CA LYS A 107 -22.73 15.79 20.48
C LYS A 107 -21.98 15.39 19.21
N ARG A 108 -21.05 16.22 18.75
CA ARG A 108 -20.21 15.92 17.58
C ARG A 108 -19.33 14.69 17.84
N GLN A 109 -18.75 14.58 19.04
CA GLN A 109 -17.96 13.42 19.43
C GLN A 109 -18.82 12.15 19.45
N SER A 110 -20.02 12.17 20.02
CA SER A 110 -20.89 10.99 20.04
C SER A 110 -21.33 10.55 18.64
N ILE A 111 -21.49 11.48 17.69
CA ILE A 111 -21.80 11.16 16.29
C ILE A 111 -20.58 10.59 15.55
N THR A 112 -19.42 11.22 15.72
CA THR A 112 -18.20 10.88 14.95
C THR A 112 -17.50 9.65 15.51
N GLN A 113 -17.52 9.49 16.84
CA GLN A 113 -16.83 8.45 17.59
C GLN A 113 -17.83 7.81 18.55
N PRO A 114 -18.78 7.01 18.04
CA PRO A 114 -19.82 6.41 18.86
C PRO A 114 -19.29 5.31 19.78
N GLU A 115 -18.15 4.72 19.46
CA GLU A 115 -17.62 3.54 20.14
C GLU A 115 -16.56 3.89 21.18
N THR A 116 -16.65 3.23 22.33
CA THR A 116 -15.62 3.29 23.36
C THR A 116 -14.40 2.46 22.93
N VAL A 117 -13.21 2.83 23.41
CA VAL A 117 -11.96 2.08 23.18
C VAL A 117 -12.10 0.58 23.48
N GLN A 118 -12.84 0.21 24.53
CA GLN A 118 -13.09 -1.19 24.89
C GLN A 118 -13.86 -1.94 23.80
N GLN A 119 -14.91 -1.32 23.24
CA GLN A 119 -15.71 -1.91 22.17
C GLN A 119 -14.89 -2.07 20.89
N LEU A 120 -14.03 -1.10 20.57
CA LEU A 120 -13.10 -1.21 19.43
C LEU A 120 -12.13 -2.39 19.61
N LEU A 121 -11.61 -2.58 20.83
CA LEU A 121 -10.72 -3.71 21.12
C LEU A 121 -11.44 -5.06 20.97
N GLU A 122 -12.68 -5.17 21.40
CA GLU A 122 -13.51 -6.37 21.20
C GLU A 122 -13.74 -6.65 19.72
N LYS A 123 -14.12 -5.64 18.93
CA LYS A 123 -14.27 -5.79 17.47
C LYS A 123 -12.98 -6.23 16.79
N LEU A 124 -11.84 -5.68 17.21
CA LEU A 124 -10.54 -6.09 16.70
C LEU A 124 -10.21 -7.54 17.07
N ARG A 125 -10.56 -7.99 18.29
CA ARG A 125 -10.38 -9.39 18.70
C ARG A 125 -11.21 -10.34 17.85
N VAL A 126 -12.50 -10.02 17.64
CA VAL A 126 -13.40 -10.81 16.80
C VAL A 126 -12.89 -10.88 15.37
N SER A 127 -12.57 -9.74 14.75
CA SER A 127 -12.05 -9.70 13.37
C SER A 127 -10.74 -10.47 13.21
N LYS A 128 -9.85 -10.45 14.21
CA LYS A 128 -8.61 -11.25 14.20
C LYS A 128 -8.91 -12.74 14.29
N ALA A 129 -9.83 -13.15 15.16
CA ALA A 129 -10.23 -14.55 15.31
C ALA A 129 -10.85 -15.10 14.02
N GLU A 130 -11.74 -14.35 13.37
CA GLU A 130 -12.36 -14.72 12.09
C GLU A 130 -11.31 -14.89 10.98
N LYS A 131 -10.38 -13.93 10.86
CA LYS A 131 -9.27 -14.03 9.89
C LYS A 131 -8.41 -15.26 10.15
N GLN A 132 -8.10 -15.53 11.41
CA GLN A 132 -7.30 -16.70 11.77
C GLN A 132 -8.02 -18.00 11.43
N ALA A 133 -9.33 -18.08 11.71
CA ALA A 133 -10.15 -19.24 11.37
C ALA A 133 -10.20 -19.46 9.85
N ALA A 134 -10.35 -18.40 9.05
CA ALA A 134 -10.35 -18.49 7.59
C ALA A 134 -9.00 -18.96 7.03
N ILE A 135 -7.89 -18.51 7.61
CA ILE A 135 -6.54 -18.98 7.26
C ILE A 135 -6.39 -20.46 7.58
N GLN A 136 -6.79 -20.88 8.78
CA GLN A 136 -6.71 -22.29 9.21
C GLN A 136 -7.58 -23.19 8.33
N GLU A 137 -8.80 -22.78 7.98
CA GLU A 137 -9.66 -23.54 7.08
C GLU A 137 -9.02 -23.72 5.70
N ARG A 138 -8.43 -22.65 5.15
CA ARG A 138 -7.70 -22.70 3.89
C ARG A 138 -6.50 -23.64 3.96
N GLU A 139 -5.70 -23.54 5.02
CA GLU A 139 -4.53 -24.40 5.25
C GLU A 139 -4.93 -25.87 5.38
N ASN A 140 -5.96 -26.17 6.17
CA ASN A 140 -6.52 -27.51 6.31
C ASN A 140 -7.03 -28.07 4.96
N GLY A 141 -7.64 -27.22 4.14
CA GLY A 141 -8.08 -27.58 2.80
C GLY A 141 -6.92 -27.87 1.83
N ILE A 142 -5.82 -27.12 1.94
CA ILE A 142 -4.60 -27.36 1.17
C ILE A 142 -3.94 -28.66 1.61
N GLN A 143 -3.81 -28.89 2.91
CA GLN A 143 -3.20 -30.10 3.46
C GLN A 143 -3.89 -31.38 2.96
N LYS A 144 -5.23 -31.43 3.03
CA LYS A 144 -6.03 -32.55 2.51
C LYS A 144 -5.83 -32.79 1.01
N LYS A 145 -5.56 -31.73 0.23
CA LYS A 145 -5.27 -31.86 -1.21
C LYS A 145 -3.84 -32.33 -1.46
N LEU A 146 -2.89 -31.87 -0.66
CA LEU A 146 -1.48 -32.30 -0.73
C LEU A 146 -1.34 -33.79 -0.39
N GLU A 147 -2.10 -34.30 0.59
CA GLU A 147 -2.13 -35.73 0.90
C GLU A 147 -2.56 -36.60 -0.30
N LYS A 148 -3.53 -36.13 -1.09
CA LYS A 148 -4.04 -36.83 -2.28
C LYS A 148 -3.22 -36.58 -3.55
N LEU A 149 -2.30 -35.62 -3.51
CA LEU A 149 -1.57 -35.17 -4.68
C LEU A 149 -0.64 -36.24 -5.24
N GLU A 150 0.03 -37.00 -4.37
CA GLU A 150 0.92 -38.10 -4.80
C GLU A 150 0.14 -39.22 -5.48
N GLN A 151 -1.05 -39.55 -4.98
CA GLN A 151 -1.96 -40.50 -5.64
C GLN A 151 -2.37 -39.98 -7.03
N TRP A 152 -2.77 -38.71 -7.15
CA TRP A 152 -3.17 -38.13 -8.43
C TRP A 152 -2.02 -38.07 -9.45
N LYS A 153 -0.79 -37.79 -9.01
CA LYS A 153 0.40 -37.87 -9.86
C LYS A 153 0.63 -39.29 -10.37
N ALA A 154 0.56 -40.29 -9.47
CA ALA A 154 0.73 -41.68 -9.85
C ALA A 154 -0.33 -42.13 -10.86
N ASP A 155 -1.60 -41.79 -10.63
CA ASP A 155 -2.71 -42.11 -11.53
C ASP A 155 -2.55 -41.43 -12.91
N LEU A 156 -2.07 -40.18 -12.95
CA LEU A 156 -1.81 -39.47 -14.19
C LEU A 156 -0.66 -40.09 -14.96
N ASN A 157 0.46 -40.36 -14.30
CA ASN A 157 1.61 -41.01 -14.91
C ASN A 157 1.24 -42.40 -15.45
N ALA A 158 0.48 -43.18 -14.70
CA ALA A 158 -0.01 -44.48 -15.17
C ALA A 158 -0.90 -44.37 -16.42
N LYS A 159 -1.75 -43.33 -16.53
CA LYS A 159 -2.55 -43.07 -17.72
C LYS A 159 -1.69 -42.63 -18.91
N VAL A 160 -0.68 -41.81 -18.68
CA VAL A 160 0.26 -41.35 -19.71
C VAL A 160 1.05 -42.53 -20.25
N GLU A 161 1.61 -43.37 -19.38
CA GLU A 161 2.37 -44.55 -19.79
C GLU A 161 1.51 -45.57 -20.55
N LYS A 162 0.27 -45.81 -20.13
CA LYS A 162 -0.67 -46.64 -20.90
C LYS A 162 -0.91 -46.08 -22.31
N ARG A 163 -1.17 -44.78 -22.43
CA ARG A 163 -1.37 -44.14 -23.74
C ARG A 163 -0.12 -44.19 -24.61
N ARG A 164 1.06 -44.03 -24.03
CA ARG A 164 2.34 -44.15 -24.74
C ARG A 164 2.58 -45.58 -25.23
N ALA A 165 2.34 -46.57 -24.39
CA ALA A 165 2.45 -47.98 -24.74
C ALA A 165 1.45 -48.38 -25.84
N ASP A 166 0.19 -47.93 -25.75
CA ASP A 166 -0.82 -48.18 -26.77
C ASP A 166 -0.46 -47.52 -28.10
N ALA A 167 0.09 -46.30 -28.08
CA ALA A 167 0.56 -45.61 -29.27
C ALA A 167 1.77 -46.31 -29.90
N ALA A 168 2.76 -46.71 -29.10
CA ALA A 168 3.93 -47.46 -29.56
C ALA A 168 3.53 -48.81 -30.17
N ALA A 169 2.64 -49.57 -29.51
CA ALA A 169 2.12 -50.82 -30.04
C ALA A 169 1.32 -50.63 -31.33
N ALA A 170 0.61 -49.51 -31.49
CA ALA A 170 -0.08 -49.19 -32.73
C ALA A 170 0.89 -48.83 -33.87
N ILE A 171 1.99 -48.12 -33.57
CA ILE A 171 3.06 -47.83 -34.54
C ILE A 171 3.73 -49.13 -34.97
N GLU A 172 4.15 -49.99 -34.03
CA GLU A 172 4.78 -51.28 -34.35
C GLU A 172 3.87 -52.18 -35.19
N ARG A 173 2.55 -52.23 -34.89
CA ARG A 173 1.61 -53.01 -35.70
C ARG A 173 1.51 -52.47 -37.12
N LYS A 174 1.47 -51.14 -37.28
CA LYS A 174 1.45 -50.52 -38.60
C LYS A 174 2.75 -50.76 -39.36
N GLU A 175 3.90 -50.67 -38.69
CA GLU A 175 5.20 -50.94 -39.31
C GLU A 175 5.33 -52.40 -39.75
N ARG A 176 4.90 -53.36 -38.94
CA ARG A 176 4.87 -54.78 -39.32
C ARG A 176 3.99 -55.02 -40.55
N LEU A 177 2.79 -54.43 -40.59
CA LEU A 177 1.88 -54.52 -41.74
C LEU A 177 2.51 -53.91 -43.01
N ILE A 178 3.11 -52.72 -42.88
CA ILE A 178 3.80 -52.05 -44.00
C ILE A 178 4.98 -52.88 -44.50
N GLU A 179 5.74 -53.50 -43.60
CA GLU A 179 6.89 -54.33 -43.96
C GLU A 179 6.47 -55.64 -44.66
N GLU A 180 5.43 -56.31 -44.18
CA GLU A 180 4.87 -57.50 -44.84
C GLU A 180 4.36 -57.19 -46.25
N VAL A 181 3.65 -56.06 -46.42
CA VAL A 181 3.20 -55.61 -47.73
C VAL A 181 4.40 -55.27 -48.63
N ARG A 182 5.44 -54.58 -48.11
CA ARG A 182 6.68 -54.31 -48.87
C ARG A 182 7.39 -55.60 -49.30
N ARG A 183 7.44 -56.62 -48.45
CA ARG A 183 8.01 -57.94 -48.76
C ARG A 183 7.23 -58.64 -49.88
N HIS A 184 5.90 -58.48 -49.91
CA HIS A 184 5.06 -59.07 -50.97
C HIS A 184 5.28 -58.41 -52.34
N PHE A 185 5.51 -57.09 -52.38
CA PHE A 185 5.76 -56.38 -53.63
C PHE A 185 7.21 -56.52 -54.13
N GLY A 186 8.20 -56.63 -53.24
CA GLY A 186 9.59 -56.87 -53.62
C GLY A 186 10.34 -55.67 -54.22
N PHE A 187 9.69 -54.51 -54.33
CA PHE A 187 10.27 -53.21 -54.73
C PHE A 187 9.86 -52.10 -53.75
N LYS A 188 10.54 -50.93 -53.78
CA LYS A 188 10.21 -49.78 -52.93
C LYS A 188 8.87 -49.16 -53.39
N VAL A 189 7.76 -49.63 -52.82
CA VAL A 189 6.42 -49.06 -53.03
C VAL A 189 6.21 -47.86 -52.10
N ASP A 190 5.73 -46.76 -52.67
CA ASP A 190 5.37 -45.55 -51.93
C ASP A 190 4.02 -45.72 -51.22
N ALA A 191 3.93 -45.26 -49.97
CA ALA A 191 2.73 -45.41 -49.13
C ALA A 191 1.48 -44.64 -49.64
N ARG A 192 1.63 -43.84 -50.70
CA ARG A 192 0.55 -43.03 -51.30
C ARG A 192 -0.17 -43.74 -52.44
N ASP A 193 0.41 -44.82 -52.96
CA ASP A 193 -0.09 -45.56 -54.12
C ASP A 193 -1.40 -46.33 -53.83
N GLU A 194 -2.31 -46.39 -54.80
CA GLU A 194 -3.66 -46.96 -54.63
C GLU A 194 -3.61 -48.48 -54.43
N ARG A 195 -2.74 -49.17 -55.17
CA ARG A 195 -2.51 -50.63 -55.04
C ARG A 195 -1.96 -51.01 -53.66
N PHE A 196 -1.16 -50.13 -53.07
CA PHE A 196 -0.62 -50.32 -51.72
C PHE A 196 -1.71 -50.20 -50.66
N LYS A 197 -2.63 -49.23 -50.81
CA LYS A 197 -3.78 -49.05 -49.91
C LYS A 197 -4.73 -50.24 -49.96
N GLU A 198 -5.08 -50.73 -51.15
CA GLU A 198 -5.98 -51.87 -51.30
C GLU A 198 -5.41 -53.14 -50.64
N MET A 199 -4.12 -53.42 -50.83
CA MET A 199 -3.47 -54.58 -50.21
C MET A 199 -3.28 -54.43 -48.70
N LEU A 200 -2.98 -53.21 -48.22
CA LEU A 200 -2.91 -52.93 -46.79
C LEU A 200 -4.29 -53.10 -46.13
N GLU A 201 -5.37 -52.65 -46.77
CA GLU A 201 -6.74 -52.87 -46.29
C GLU A 201 -7.15 -54.35 -46.26
N GLN A 202 -6.75 -55.14 -47.25
CA GLN A 202 -7.00 -56.58 -47.24
C GLN A 202 -6.29 -57.27 -46.07
N LYS A 203 -5.01 -56.94 -45.84
CA LYS A 203 -4.23 -57.48 -44.72
C LYS A 203 -4.74 -57.01 -43.36
N GLU A 204 -5.15 -55.74 -43.24
CA GLU A 204 -5.81 -55.23 -42.03
C GLU A 204 -7.14 -55.95 -41.74
N LYS A 205 -7.94 -56.28 -42.78
CA LYS A 205 -9.18 -57.06 -42.63
C LYS A 205 -8.90 -58.48 -42.16
N GLU A 206 -7.85 -59.13 -42.67
CA GLU A 206 -7.41 -60.47 -42.23
C GLU A 206 -6.95 -60.46 -40.77
N ASP A 207 -6.10 -59.52 -40.37
CA ASP A 207 -5.61 -59.41 -39.00
C ASP A 207 -6.72 -59.02 -38.01
N LYS A 208 -7.66 -58.18 -38.43
CA LYS A 208 -8.85 -57.85 -37.63
C LYS A 208 -9.75 -59.06 -37.42
N ARG A 209 -9.86 -59.98 -38.40
CA ARG A 209 -10.58 -61.26 -38.23
C ARG A 209 -9.85 -62.17 -37.24
N LYS A 210 -8.55 -62.37 -37.40
CA LYS A 210 -7.71 -63.17 -36.48
C LYS A 210 -7.74 -62.64 -35.05
N GLN A 211 -7.68 -61.31 -34.85
CA GLN A 211 -7.80 -60.70 -33.53
C GLN A 211 -9.18 -60.87 -32.90
N LYS A 212 -10.25 -60.84 -33.69
CA LYS A 212 -11.62 -61.09 -33.18
C LYS A 212 -11.79 -62.54 -32.73
N GLU A 213 -11.24 -63.49 -33.47
CA GLU A 213 -11.27 -64.91 -33.12
C GLU A 213 -10.42 -65.20 -31.88
N ALA A 214 -9.22 -64.63 -31.78
CA ALA A 214 -8.40 -64.73 -30.56
C ALA A 214 -9.10 -64.11 -29.34
N LYS A 215 -9.79 -62.96 -29.51
CA LYS A 215 -10.60 -62.35 -28.43
C LYS A 215 -11.81 -63.19 -28.04
N ARG A 216 -12.42 -63.96 -28.96
CA ARG A 216 -13.51 -64.88 -28.66
C ARG A 216 -13.00 -66.06 -27.82
N LYS A 217 -11.89 -66.69 -28.23
CA LYS A 217 -11.24 -67.77 -27.47
C LYS A 217 -10.84 -67.37 -26.05
N VAL A 218 -10.19 -66.21 -25.87
CA VAL A 218 -9.82 -65.71 -24.53
C VAL A 218 -11.05 -65.42 -23.65
N LYS A 219 -12.19 -65.03 -24.24
CA LYS A 219 -13.45 -64.85 -23.49
C LYS A 219 -14.06 -66.19 -23.09
N GLU A 220 -14.03 -67.18 -23.99
CA GLU A 220 -14.47 -68.56 -23.73
C GLU A 220 -13.62 -69.19 -22.62
N ASP A 221 -12.30 -69.06 -22.67
CA ASP A 221 -11.37 -69.55 -21.64
C ASP A 221 -11.61 -68.87 -20.27
N LYS A 222 -11.89 -67.56 -20.25
CA LYS A 222 -12.25 -66.83 -19.03
C LYS A 222 -13.61 -67.24 -18.46
N MET A 223 -14.58 -67.62 -19.31
CA MET A 223 -15.87 -68.15 -18.84
C MET A 223 -15.72 -69.56 -18.27
N MET A 224 -14.95 -70.43 -18.93
CA MET A 224 -14.64 -71.77 -18.44
C MET A 224 -13.87 -71.72 -17.10
N ALA A 225 -12.90 -70.82 -16.98
CA ALA A 225 -12.18 -70.61 -15.71
C ALA A 225 -13.07 -70.08 -14.58
N LYS A 226 -14.12 -69.29 -14.88
CA LYS A 226 -15.10 -68.86 -13.88
C LYS A 226 -16.06 -69.98 -13.47
N LEU A 227 -16.47 -70.84 -14.41
CA LEU A 227 -17.34 -72.00 -14.15
C LEU A 227 -16.63 -73.05 -13.28
N VAL A 228 -15.37 -73.38 -13.58
CA VAL A 228 -14.56 -74.32 -12.77
C VAL A 228 -14.33 -73.80 -11.35
N LYS A 229 -14.20 -72.47 -11.18
CA LYS A 229 -14.02 -71.82 -9.86
C LYS A 229 -15.32 -71.66 -9.06
N GLN A 230 -16.48 -71.89 -9.69
CA GLN A 230 -17.79 -71.93 -9.04
C GLN A 230 -18.26 -73.36 -8.74
N SER A 231 -17.67 -74.38 -9.40
CA SER A 231 -17.96 -75.80 -9.19
C SER A 231 -16.97 -76.51 -8.25
N SER A 232 -16.05 -75.78 -7.64
CA SER A 232 -15.21 -76.18 -6.49
C SER A 232 -15.52 -75.26 -5.32
#